data_AF-A0A7X7KWR1-F1
#
_entry.id   AF-A0A7X7KWR1-F1
#
_cell.length_a   1.000
_cell.length_b   1.000
_cell.length_c   1.000
_cell.angle_alpha   90.00
_cell.angle_beta   90.00
_cell.angle_gamma   90.00
#
_symmetry.space_group_name_H-M   'P 1'
#
loop_
_entity.id
_entity.type
_entity.pdbx_description
1 polymer ?
#
loop_
_entity_poly.entity_id
_entity_poly.type
_entity_poly.pdbx_seq_one_letter_code
_entity_poly.pdbx_strand_id
1 'polypeptide(L)'
;MRVLVTGAAGFVGRHAVAALRAAGHDPLPTDCQADDAAGVRALDICSPRATDQAVAALKPDACLHLAGVAFVPDAARNPGALNAINVEGP
;
A
#
# COMPACT_ATOMS: atom_id res chain seq x y z
N MET A 1 -4.77 8.63 14.63
CA MET A 1 -4.99 7.22 14.24
C MET A 1 -3.78 6.74 13.47
N ARG A 2 -3.47 5.44 13.58
CA ARG A 2 -2.43 4.75 12.85
C ARG A 2 -3.02 4.19 11.56
N VAL A 3 -2.53 4.65 10.41
CA VAL A 3 -3.16 4.33 9.12
C VAL A 3 -2.18 3.57 8.26
N LEU A 4 -2.43 2.29 8.01
CA LEU A 4 -1.69 1.52 7.02
C LEU A 4 -1.99 2.08 5.62
N VAL A 5 -0.95 2.43 4.86
CA VAL A 5 -1.12 2.93 3.49
C VAL A 5 -0.39 2.00 2.54
N THR A 6 -1.09 1.19 1.75
CA THR A 6 -0.48 0.36 0.71
C THR A 6 -0.30 1.18 -0.57
N GLY A 7 0.73 0.89 -1.37
CA GLY A 7 1.03 1.68 -2.59
C GLY A 7 1.52 3.10 -2.25
N ALA A 8 2.18 3.26 -1.10
CA ALA A 8 2.56 4.56 -0.56
C ALA A 8 3.62 5.29 -1.39
N ALA A 9 4.46 4.58 -2.16
CA ALA A 9 5.43 5.20 -3.07
C ALA A 9 4.80 5.63 -4.40
N GLY A 10 3.55 5.20 -4.67
CA GLY A 10 2.80 5.56 -5.87
C GLY A 10 2.39 7.05 -5.93
N PHE A 11 1.78 7.42 -7.06
CA PHE A 11 1.38 8.80 -7.34
C PHE A 11 0.50 9.41 -6.25
N VAL A 12 -0.59 8.72 -5.89
CA VAL A 12 -1.52 9.17 -4.84
C VAL A 12 -0.93 8.94 -3.43
N GLY A 13 -0.22 7.82 -3.24
CA GLY A 13 0.30 7.36 -1.95
C GLY A 13 1.11 8.42 -1.21
N ARG A 14 2.10 9.03 -1.86
CA ARG A 14 2.95 10.06 -1.23
C ARG A 14 2.17 11.29 -0.75
N HIS A 15 1.14 11.69 -1.52
CA HIS A 15 0.29 12.83 -1.17
C HIS A 15 -0.66 12.45 -0.02
N ALA A 16 -1.19 11.24 -0.02
CA ALA A 16 -2.01 10.73 1.08
C ALA A 16 -1.22 10.64 2.39
N VAL A 17 0.02 10.14 2.36
CA VAL A 17 0.91 10.10 3.52
C VAL A 17 1.17 11.51 4.08
N ALA A 18 1.45 12.48 3.21
CA ALA A 18 1.64 13.87 3.62
C ALA A 18 0.36 14.47 4.25
N ALA A 19 -0.80 14.21 3.64
CA ALA A 19 -2.09 14.69 4.14
C ALA A 19 -2.46 14.07 5.50
N LEU A 20 -2.23 12.77 5.69
CA LEU A 20 -2.43 12.09 6.96
C LEU A 20 -1.57 12.69 8.08
N ARG A 21 -0.28 12.96 7.80
CA ARG A 21 0.61 13.64 8.76
C ARG A 21 0.09 15.05 9.09
N ALA A 22 -0.29 15.82 8.09
CA ALA A 22 -0.83 17.17 8.28
C ALA A 22 -2.12 17.18 9.11
N ALA A 23 -2.93 16.12 9.03
CA ALA A 23 -4.13 15.92 9.83
C ALA A 23 -3.86 15.38 11.25
N GLY A 24 -2.60 15.19 11.67
CA GLY A 24 -2.24 14.66 12.98
C GLY A 24 -2.42 13.14 13.11
N HIS A 25 -2.41 12.41 11.99
CA HIS A 25 -2.40 10.94 11.98
C HIS A 25 -0.98 10.39 11.83
N ASP A 26 -0.82 9.10 12.18
CA ASP A 26 0.42 8.35 12.08
C ASP A 26 0.34 7.38 10.88
N PRO A 27 0.75 7.80 9.67
CA PRO A 27 0.74 6.89 8.54
C PRO A 27 1.85 5.85 8.65
N LEU A 28 1.50 4.62 8.28
CA LEU A 28 2.36 3.45 8.19
C LEU A 28 2.51 3.10 6.69
N PRO A 29 3.38 3.79 5.95
CA PRO A 29 3.49 3.65 4.51
C PRO A 29 4.15 2.32 4.12
N THR A 30 3.54 1.62 3.17
CA THR A 30 4.06 0.39 2.59
C THR A 30 3.91 0.37 1.07
N ASP A 31 4.82 -0.33 0.40
CA ASP A 31 4.78 -0.58 -1.03
C ASP A 31 5.47 -1.92 -1.35
N CYS A 32 5.35 -2.43 -2.58
CA CYS A 32 5.97 -3.71 -2.95
C CYS A 32 7.51 -3.66 -2.90
N GLN A 33 8.10 -2.47 -2.87
CA GLN A 33 9.53 -2.21 -2.65
C GLN A 33 9.70 -1.25 -1.47
N ALA A 34 10.75 -1.44 -0.68
CA ALA A 34 11.12 -0.49 0.36
C ALA A 34 11.72 0.78 -0.23
N ASP A 35 11.47 1.91 0.43
CA ASP A 35 12.17 3.17 0.19
C ASP A 35 12.45 3.81 1.55
N ASP A 36 13.65 3.53 2.07
CA ASP A 36 14.08 4.01 3.39
C ASP A 36 14.16 5.54 3.45
N ALA A 37 14.47 6.21 2.33
CA ALA A 37 14.55 7.67 2.29
C ALA A 37 13.15 8.32 2.41
N ALA A 38 12.13 7.68 1.83
CA ALA A 38 10.73 8.08 1.99
C ALA A 38 10.06 7.49 3.25
N GLY A 39 10.75 6.60 3.96
CA GLY A 39 10.24 5.89 5.13
C GLY A 39 9.19 4.83 4.79
N VAL A 40 9.19 4.29 3.57
CA VAL A 40 8.25 3.29 3.06
C VAL A 40 8.79 1.88 3.32
N ARG A 41 7.99 1.02 3.94
CA ARG A 41 8.36 -0.38 4.22
C ARG A 41 7.92 -1.30 3.08
N ALA A 42 8.70 -2.35 2.81
CA ALA A 42 8.28 -3.38 1.86
C ALA A 42 7.08 -4.18 2.40
N LEU A 43 6.03 -4.30 1.58
CA LEU A 43 4.88 -5.18 1.76
C LEU A 43 4.28 -5.49 0.38
N ASP A 44 4.34 -6.75 -0.03
CA ASP A 44 3.60 -7.23 -1.19
C ASP A 44 2.20 -7.70 -0.74
N ILE A 45 1.16 -7.00 -1.20
CA ILE A 45 -0.24 -7.33 -0.89
C ILE A 45 -0.68 -8.67 -1.47
N CYS A 46 0.02 -9.20 -2.48
CA CYS A 46 -0.25 -10.54 -3.03
C CYS A 46 0.25 -11.66 -2.11
N SER A 47 0.86 -11.34 -0.96
CA SER A 47 1.27 -12.31 0.06
C SER A 47 0.39 -12.20 1.30
N PRO A 48 -0.66 -13.04 1.43
CA PRO A 48 -1.56 -13.01 2.58
C PRO A 48 -0.81 -13.13 3.91
N ARG A 49 0.20 -14.01 3.97
CA ARG A 49 1.06 -14.16 5.15
C ARG A 49 1.80 -12.88 5.51
N ALA A 50 2.38 -12.18 4.54
CA ALA A 50 3.10 -10.95 4.80
C ALA A 50 2.15 -9.83 5.25
N THR A 51 0.97 -9.75 4.64
CA THR A 51 -0.11 -8.82 5.02
C THR A 51 -0.58 -9.08 6.45
N ASP A 52 -0.87 -10.33 6.81
CA ASP A 52 -1.28 -10.71 8.17
C ASP A 52 -0.20 -10.35 9.20
N GLN A 53 1.07 -10.65 8.89
CA GLN A 53 2.20 -10.30 9.76
C GLN A 53 2.35 -8.78 9.92
N ALA A 54 2.20 -8.02 8.83
CA ALA A 54 2.27 -6.57 8.87
C ALA A 54 1.12 -5.99 9.70
N VAL A 55 -0.12 -6.45 9.52
CA VAL A 55 -1.27 -5.98 10.29
C VAL A 55 -1.12 -6.34 11.77
N ALA A 56 -0.68 -7.56 12.09
CA ALA A 56 -0.48 -8.00 13.48
C ALA A 56 0.64 -7.23 14.19
N ALA A 57 1.74 -6.94 13.49
CA ALA A 57 2.87 -6.21 14.04
C ALA A 57 2.58 -4.71 14.14
N LEU A 58 1.99 -4.13 13.09
CA LEU A 58 1.75 -2.71 12.99
C LEU A 58 0.49 -2.28 13.72
N LYS A 59 -0.52 -3.14 13.91
CA LYS A 59 -1.79 -2.82 14.59
C LYS A 59 -2.40 -1.46 14.14
N PRO A 60 -2.68 -1.29 12.83
CA PRO A 60 -3.28 -0.06 12.34
C PRO A 60 -4.73 0.08 12.84
N ASP A 61 -5.19 1.33 13.02
CA ASP A 61 -6.59 1.65 13.32
C ASP A 61 -7.45 1.65 12.03
N ALA A 62 -6.82 1.92 10.89
CA ALA A 62 -7.45 1.96 9.57
C ALA A 62 -6.45 1.59 8.45
N CYS A 63 -6.98 1.19 7.29
CA CYS A 63 -6.19 0.93 6.09
C CYS A 63 -6.68 1.84 4.95
N LEU A 64 -5.73 2.54 4.32
CA LEU A 64 -5.91 3.24 3.05
C LEU A 64 -5.21 2.42 1.95
N HIS A 65 -5.99 1.61 1.24
CA HIS A 65 -5.46 0.70 0.24
C HIS A 65 -5.32 1.40 -1.12
N LEU A 66 -4.09 1.73 -1.53
CA LEU A 66 -3.80 2.39 -2.81
C LEU A 66 -2.88 1.56 -3.71
N ALA A 67 -2.41 0.40 -3.24
CA ALA A 67 -1.69 -0.55 -4.08
C ALA A 67 -2.62 -1.06 -5.20
N GLY A 68 -2.13 -1.04 -6.43
CA GLY A 68 -2.92 -1.43 -7.59
C GLY A 68 -2.23 -1.12 -8.90
N VAL A 69 -2.55 -1.91 -9.93
CA VAL A 69 -2.22 -1.58 -11.31
C VAL A 69 -3.24 -0.53 -11.79
N ALA A 70 -2.78 0.72 -11.90
CA ALA A 70 -3.62 1.85 -12.29
C ALA A 70 -3.52 2.20 -13.79
N PHE A 71 -2.46 1.74 -14.48
CA PHE A 71 -2.25 2.04 -15.90
C PHE A 71 -2.98 1.01 -16.77
N VAL A 72 -4.03 1.45 -17.47
CA VAL A 72 -4.91 0.57 -18.27
C VAL A 72 -4.15 -0.29 -19.29
N PRO A 73 -3.14 0.22 -20.03
CA PRO A 73 -2.37 -0.63 -20.94
C PRO A 73 -1.59 -1.75 -20.24
N ASP A 74 -1.07 -1.54 -19.02
CA ASP A 74 -0.42 -2.61 -18.25
C ASP A 74 -1.43 -3.65 -17.79
N ALA A 75 -2.59 -3.19 -17.32
CA ALA A 75 -3.71 -4.05 -16.94
C ALA A 75 -4.18 -4.93 -18.12
N ALA A 76 -4.29 -4.36 -19.32
CA ALA A 76 -4.69 -5.09 -20.52
C ALA A 76 -3.63 -6.11 -20.99
N ARG A 77 -2.34 -5.80 -20.80
CA ARG A 77 -1.23 -6.72 -21.13
C ARG A 77 -1.18 -7.94 -20.22
N ASN A 78 -1.55 -7.79 -18.95
CA ASN A 78 -1.55 -8.89 -17.99
C ASN A 78 -2.78 -8.83 -17.05
N PRO A 79 -3.96 -9.29 -17.53
CA PRO A 79 -5.18 -9.31 -16.72
C PRO A 79 -5.07 -10.23 -15.49
N GLY A 80 -4.24 -11.26 -15.54
CA GLY A 80 -3.99 -12.15 -14.40
C GLY A 80 -3.30 -11.41 -13.26
N ALA A 81 -2.24 -10.66 -13.57
CA ALA A 81 -1.56 -9.82 -12.57
C ALA A 81 -2.46 -8.69 -12.05
N LEU A 82 -3.28 -8.09 -12.92
CA LEU A 82 -4.31 -7.13 -12.50
C LEU A 82 -5.24 -7.73 -11.45
N ASN A 83 -5.78 -8.93 -11.71
CA ASN A 83 -6.72 -9.57 -10.78
C ASN A 83 -6.03 -9.93 -9.46
N ALA A 84 -4.83 -10.53 -9.51
CA ALA A 84 -4.07 -10.87 -8.31
C ALA A 84 -3.81 -9.64 -7.42
N ILE A 85 -3.47 -8.49 -8.02
CA ILE A 85 -3.13 -7.27 -7.28
C ILE A 85 -4.40 -6.51 -6.84
N ASN A 86 -5.33 -6.23 -7.75
CA ASN A 86 -6.44 -5.29 -7.51
C ASN A 86 -7.69 -5.96 -6.92
N VAL A 87 -7.80 -7.29 -6.97
CA VAL A 87 -8.99 -8.04 -6.53
C VAL A 87 -8.67 -9.03 -5.42
N GLU A 88 -7.60 -9.81 -5.55
CA GLU A 88 -7.23 -10.82 -4.55
C GLU A 88 -6.33 -10.28 -3.43
N GLY A 89 -5.54 -9.24 -3.72
CA GLY A 89 -4.62 -8.61 -2.78
C GLY A 89 -5.24 -7.73 -1.68
N PRO A 90 -6.36 -7.00 -1.89
CA PRO A 90 -7.02 -6.22 -0.85
C PRO A 90 -7.60 -7.08 0.30
#